data_AF-A0A955HYG2-F1
#
_entry.id   AF-A0A955HYG2-F1
#
_cell.length_a   1.000
_cell.length_b   1.000
_cell.length_c   1.000
_cell.angle_alpha   90.00
_cell.angle_beta   90.00
_cell.angle_gamma   90.00
#
_symmetry.space_group_name_H-M   'P 1'
#
loop_
_entity.id
_entity.type
_entity.pdbx_description
1 polymer ?
#
loop_
_entity_poly.entity_id
_entity_poly.type
_entity_poly.pdbx_seq_one_letter_code
_entity_poly.pdbx_strand_id
1 'polypeptide(L)'
;LQNVFPNYPTPVVIKPVGLTGGSGVTTNIKTLDHALKAYDYAQEKVNSKVRSKWQKKIMIQQQVHGEDYRILVIDGKMEIATKRIPAFVIGDGQKNIKQLIEETNTDPRRDTRNPNHVLKPIEFDELLDEFLSEQNLTLETVPKPEEKVFVRKVASMSQGGITEDFTEKVHPQIKYIVESLAATIKAFVLGVDVICQDISKPLTLENGSFIEMNTMPEAYLNSFPVIGKQYPEIGEIIIDGLMKGKTPTQKVVFIGEYEKPFPELLLEMGVNLDVEKTGGLSAGAIFIEGEEIENGLETWKAVESLKLNGLLSTIVLHYRDLKEVKKVGLGFDRINLLVTQESHEMLDKFAEKGLIGKIVSV
;
A
#
# COMPACT_ATOMS: atom_id res chain seq x y z
N LEU A 1 20.05 6.32 30.34
CA LEU A 1 20.80 6.86 29.17
C LEU A 1 22.30 6.98 29.44
N GLN A 2 22.72 7.60 30.56
CA GLN A 2 24.14 7.76 30.93
C GLN A 2 24.97 6.46 30.89
N ASN A 3 24.38 5.34 31.33
CA ASN A 3 25.04 4.01 31.28
C ASN A 3 25.00 3.32 29.91
N VAL A 4 24.15 3.79 28.99
CA VAL A 4 23.91 3.14 27.69
C VAL A 4 24.67 3.85 26.57
N PHE A 5 24.67 5.18 26.57
CA PHE A 5 25.30 6.01 25.53
C PHE A 5 26.79 5.66 25.28
N PRO A 6 27.64 5.45 26.30
CA PRO A 6 29.06 5.12 26.09
C PRO A 6 29.30 3.80 25.36
N ASN A 7 28.28 2.92 25.28
CA ASN A 7 28.40 1.61 24.63
C ASN A 7 28.17 1.67 23.11
N TYR A 8 27.83 2.83 22.56
CA TYR A 8 27.58 3.02 21.12
C TYR A 8 28.64 3.93 20.50
N PRO A 9 29.18 3.58 19.32
CA PRO A 9 29.99 4.51 18.55
C PRO A 9 29.13 5.71 18.12
N THR A 10 29.73 6.91 18.16
CA THR A 10 29.07 8.15 17.77
C THR A 10 29.32 8.47 16.29
N PRO A 11 28.39 9.19 15.61
CA PRO A 11 27.13 9.72 16.13
C PRO A 11 26.05 8.65 16.34
N VAL A 12 25.13 8.93 17.26
CA VAL A 12 23.92 8.12 17.51
C VAL A 12 22.65 8.88 17.13
N VAL A 13 21.57 8.14 16.98
CA VAL A 13 20.20 8.63 16.81
C VAL A 13 19.39 8.22 18.03
N ILE A 14 18.61 9.16 18.58
CA ILE A 14 17.60 8.88 19.60
C ILE A 14 16.23 9.14 18.98
N LYS A 15 15.34 8.14 19.06
CA LYS A 15 13.99 8.24 18.49
C LYS A 15 12.93 7.48 19.30
N PRO A 16 11.68 7.96 19.33
CA PRO A 16 10.53 7.19 19.81
C PRO A 16 10.28 5.96 18.95
N VAL A 17 9.82 4.87 19.58
CA VAL A 17 9.43 3.64 18.86
C VAL A 17 8.03 3.74 18.25
N GLY A 18 7.15 4.57 18.81
CA GLY A 18 5.72 4.61 18.46
C GLY A 18 5.25 5.87 17.74
N LEU A 19 6.16 6.71 17.21
CA LEU A 19 5.82 7.93 16.48
C LEU A 19 6.17 7.79 14.99
N THR A 20 5.51 8.58 14.15
CA THR A 20 5.70 8.63 12.69
C THR A 20 6.18 10.01 12.25
N GLY A 21 6.60 10.13 10.98
CA GLY A 21 6.94 11.42 10.37
C GLY A 21 8.15 12.13 10.98
N GLY A 22 9.06 11.40 11.62
CA GLY A 22 10.25 11.99 12.25
C GLY A 22 10.00 12.73 13.58
N SER A 23 8.77 12.73 14.10
CA SER A 23 8.45 13.39 15.37
C SER A 23 9.26 12.79 16.53
N GLY A 24 9.96 13.62 17.28
CA GLY A 24 10.79 13.19 18.41
C GLY A 24 12.13 12.58 18.01
N VAL A 25 12.49 12.57 16.73
CA VAL A 25 13.78 12.03 16.24
C VAL A 25 14.85 13.10 16.35
N THR A 26 15.99 12.77 16.95
CA THR A 26 17.19 13.60 16.92
C THR A 26 18.37 12.79 16.41
N THR A 27 19.05 13.32 15.40
CA THR A 27 20.22 12.72 14.76
C THR A 27 21.50 13.50 15.10
N ASN A 28 22.64 12.97 14.68
CA ASN A 28 23.97 13.54 14.81
C ASN A 28 24.38 13.80 16.27
N ILE A 29 23.96 12.92 17.18
CA ILE A 29 24.24 13.05 18.60
C ILE A 29 25.64 12.50 18.88
N LYS A 30 26.57 13.40 19.24
CA LYS A 30 27.99 13.07 19.51
C LYS A 30 28.38 13.13 20.99
N THR A 31 27.54 13.75 21.82
CA THR A 31 27.85 13.97 23.24
C THR A 31 26.69 13.51 24.12
N LEU A 32 27.00 13.14 25.37
CA LEU A 32 26.00 12.73 26.35
C LEU A 32 25.02 13.87 26.67
N ASP A 33 25.48 15.12 26.73
CA ASP A 33 24.62 16.29 26.95
C ASP A 33 23.58 16.44 25.84
N HIS A 34 24.01 16.32 24.57
CA HIS A 34 23.08 16.34 23.45
C HIS A 34 22.13 15.13 23.48
N ALA A 35 22.61 13.95 23.91
CA ALA A 35 21.78 12.76 24.05
C ALA A 35 20.67 12.94 25.11
N LEU A 36 20.96 13.60 26.23
CA LEU A 36 19.98 13.89 27.27
C LEU A 36 18.88 14.82 26.74
N LYS A 37 19.26 15.91 26.06
CA LYS A 37 18.30 16.84 25.42
C LYS A 37 17.43 16.14 24.37
N ALA A 38 18.03 15.30 23.54
CA ALA A 38 17.33 14.51 22.54
C ALA A 38 16.32 13.52 23.18
N TYR A 39 16.71 12.90 24.29
CA TYR A 39 15.83 12.00 25.04
C TYR A 39 14.64 12.75 25.65
N ASP A 40 14.87 13.92 26.24
CA ASP A 40 13.80 14.75 26.80
C ASP A 40 12.81 15.22 25.72
N TYR A 41 13.32 15.64 24.56
CA TYR A 41 12.50 15.97 23.39
C TYR A 41 11.66 14.77 22.92
N ALA A 42 12.28 13.59 22.79
CA ALA A 42 11.56 12.36 22.44
C ALA A 42 10.48 11.99 23.47
N GLN A 43 10.77 12.17 24.76
CA GLN A 43 9.85 11.93 25.88
C GLN A 43 8.65 12.88 25.84
N GLU A 44 8.87 14.16 25.60
CA GLU A 44 7.82 15.17 25.43
C GLU A 44 6.87 14.78 24.28
N LYS A 45 7.41 14.46 23.10
CA LYS A 45 6.60 14.09 21.93
C LYS A 45 5.81 12.82 22.15
N VAL A 46 6.38 11.82 22.80
CA VAL A 46 5.66 10.60 23.18
C VAL A 46 4.49 10.91 24.13
N ASN A 47 4.68 11.81 25.09
CA ASN A 47 3.69 12.15 26.10
C ASN A 47 2.59 13.11 25.62
N SER A 48 2.76 13.71 24.43
CA SER A 48 1.75 14.61 23.82
C SER A 48 0.38 13.97 23.59
N LYS A 49 0.28 12.63 23.55
CA LYS A 49 -0.97 11.88 23.32
C LYS A 49 -1.03 10.62 24.19
N VAL A 50 -2.24 10.15 24.49
CA VAL A 50 -2.46 8.86 25.17
C VAL A 50 -2.01 7.73 24.24
N ARG A 51 -1.15 6.84 24.74
CA ARG A 51 -0.48 5.78 23.97
C ARG A 51 -0.28 4.51 24.80
N SER A 52 -0.21 3.36 24.14
CA SER A 52 0.13 2.10 24.78
C SER A 52 1.58 2.10 25.29
N LYS A 53 1.87 1.28 26.31
CA LYS A 53 3.20 1.25 26.98
C LYS A 53 4.37 1.04 26.00
N TRP A 54 4.20 0.21 24.98
CA TRP A 54 5.26 -0.08 24.00
C TRP A 54 5.57 1.13 23.10
N GLN A 55 4.57 1.93 22.76
CA GLN A 55 4.73 3.14 21.94
C GLN A 55 5.44 4.26 22.69
N LYS A 56 5.53 4.17 24.02
CA LYS A 56 6.23 5.15 24.86
C LYS A 56 7.73 4.89 25.00
N LYS A 57 8.23 3.79 24.44
CA LYS A 57 9.65 3.46 24.48
C LYS A 57 10.43 4.42 23.58
N ILE A 58 11.63 4.77 24.02
CA ILE A 58 12.61 5.54 23.28
C ILE A 58 13.80 4.62 23.01
N MET A 59 14.31 4.63 21.79
CA MET A 59 15.45 3.84 21.38
C MET A 59 16.66 4.71 21.07
N ILE A 60 17.84 4.14 21.27
CA ILE A 60 19.13 4.65 20.82
C ILE A 60 19.69 3.68 19.79
N GLN A 61 20.21 4.19 18.69
CA GLN A 61 20.87 3.40 17.65
C GLN A 61 22.09 4.15 17.13
N GLN A 62 23.07 3.42 16.61
CA GLN A 62 24.15 4.04 15.85
C GLN A 62 23.57 4.75 14.63
N GLN A 63 24.11 5.93 14.30
CA GLN A 63 23.74 6.63 13.08
C GLN A 63 24.39 5.98 11.87
N VAL A 64 23.59 5.79 10.82
CA VAL A 64 24.04 5.29 9.53
C VAL A 64 24.10 6.47 8.58
N HIS A 65 25.16 6.53 7.79
CA HIS A 65 25.38 7.60 6.81
C HIS A 65 25.22 7.05 5.40
N GLY A 66 24.70 7.87 4.51
CA GLY A 66 24.49 7.50 3.11
C GLY A 66 23.22 8.11 2.55
N GLU A 67 22.85 7.60 1.40
CA GLU A 67 21.63 7.93 0.69
C GLU A 67 20.47 7.09 1.22
N ASP A 68 19.28 7.67 1.18
CA ASP A 68 18.06 7.06 1.70
C ASP A 68 17.31 6.32 0.59
N TYR A 69 17.17 5.01 0.73
CA TYR A 69 16.48 4.14 -0.22
C TYR A 69 15.28 3.45 0.42
N ARG A 70 14.25 3.25 -0.40
CA ARG A 70 13.05 2.48 -0.09
C ARG A 70 12.96 1.31 -1.05
N ILE A 71 12.98 0.10 -0.51
CA ILE A 71 12.82 -1.14 -1.27
C ILE A 71 11.43 -1.71 -1.02
N LEU A 72 10.74 -2.13 -2.07
CA LEU A 72 9.44 -2.78 -2.01
C LEU A 72 9.58 -4.25 -2.44
N VAL A 73 9.14 -5.14 -1.56
CA VAL A 73 9.06 -6.58 -1.80
C VAL A 73 7.58 -6.99 -1.84
N ILE A 74 7.16 -7.71 -2.87
CA ILE A 74 5.79 -8.20 -3.07
C ILE A 74 5.84 -9.68 -3.42
N ASP A 75 4.98 -10.51 -2.81
CA ASP A 75 4.93 -11.97 -3.00
C ASP A 75 6.33 -12.63 -2.91
N GLY A 76 7.16 -12.15 -1.98
CA GLY A 76 8.51 -12.65 -1.73
C GLY A 76 9.58 -12.21 -2.73
N LYS A 77 9.28 -11.30 -3.66
CA LYS A 77 10.25 -10.76 -4.64
C LYS A 77 10.46 -9.26 -4.48
N MET A 78 11.70 -8.81 -4.63
CA MET A 78 12.02 -7.39 -4.69
C MET A 78 11.55 -6.84 -6.04
N GLU A 79 10.54 -5.98 -6.02
CA GLU A 79 9.93 -5.41 -7.22
C GLU A 79 10.45 -4.00 -7.53
N ILE A 80 10.68 -3.16 -6.50
CA ILE A 80 11.13 -1.77 -6.69
C ILE A 80 12.20 -1.41 -5.66
N ALA A 81 13.17 -0.58 -6.07
CA ALA A 81 13.94 0.24 -5.15
C ALA A 81 13.97 1.69 -5.62
N THR A 82 13.65 2.64 -4.74
CA THR A 82 13.74 4.07 -5.03
C THR A 82 14.68 4.77 -4.06
N LYS A 83 15.44 5.74 -4.55
CA LYS A 83 16.16 6.71 -3.72
C LYS A 83 15.23 7.87 -3.39
N ARG A 84 15.09 8.22 -2.12
CA ARG A 84 14.38 9.41 -1.66
C ARG A 84 15.33 10.60 -1.66
N ILE A 85 14.92 11.69 -2.31
CA ILE A 85 15.70 12.91 -2.42
C ILE A 85 14.93 14.04 -1.70
N PRO A 86 15.53 14.73 -0.71
CA PRO A 86 14.90 15.88 -0.07
C PRO A 86 14.54 16.94 -1.09
N ALA A 87 13.52 17.76 -0.80
CA ALA A 87 13.13 18.83 -1.71
C ALA A 87 14.31 19.78 -1.96
N PHE A 88 14.47 20.19 -3.21
CA PHE A 88 15.52 21.09 -3.65
C PHE A 88 15.02 21.99 -4.77
N VAL A 89 15.77 23.06 -5.01
CA VAL A 89 15.66 23.92 -6.19
C VAL A 89 17.00 23.97 -6.92
N ILE A 90 16.96 24.25 -8.22
CA ILE A 90 18.15 24.46 -9.05
C ILE A 90 18.23 25.95 -9.39
N GLY A 91 19.36 26.58 -9.08
CA GLY A 91 19.58 27.98 -9.41
C GLY A 91 19.65 28.24 -10.90
N ASP A 92 19.03 29.32 -11.34
CA ASP A 92 19.15 29.87 -12.70
C ASP A 92 20.01 31.15 -12.74
N GLY A 93 20.56 31.56 -11.58
CA GLY A 93 21.35 32.78 -11.40
C GLY A 93 20.53 34.08 -11.38
N GLN A 94 19.19 34.01 -11.46
CA GLN A 94 18.32 35.18 -11.56
C GLN A 94 17.23 35.19 -10.50
N LYS A 95 16.55 34.06 -10.28
CA LYS A 95 15.46 33.90 -9.32
C LYS A 95 15.99 33.59 -7.93
N ASN A 96 15.30 34.13 -6.92
CA ASN A 96 15.57 33.75 -5.54
C ASN A 96 14.95 32.38 -5.21
N ILE A 97 15.35 31.79 -4.09
CA ILE A 97 14.85 30.48 -3.64
C ILE A 97 13.32 30.45 -3.55
N LYS A 98 12.68 31.53 -3.09
CA LYS A 98 11.22 31.62 -3.02
C LYS A 98 10.57 31.44 -4.40
N GLN A 99 11.04 32.20 -5.40
CA GLN A 99 10.55 32.12 -6.77
C GLN A 99 10.80 30.74 -7.40
N LEU A 100 11.95 30.14 -7.13
CA LEU A 100 12.26 28.79 -7.61
C LEU A 100 11.36 27.72 -6.97
N ILE A 101 11.01 27.87 -5.69
CA ILE A 101 10.02 27.01 -5.01
C ILE A 101 8.63 27.18 -5.63
N GLU A 102 8.18 28.43 -5.83
CA GLU A 102 6.90 28.73 -6.45
C GLU A 102 6.81 28.12 -7.86
N GLU A 103 7.86 28.23 -8.67
CA GLU A 103 7.97 27.60 -9.98
C GLU A 103 7.94 26.07 -9.89
N THR A 104 8.71 25.47 -8.98
CA THR A 104 8.71 24.02 -8.75
C THR A 104 7.31 23.50 -8.38
N ASN A 105 6.56 24.29 -7.61
CA ASN A 105 5.19 23.96 -7.18
C ASN A 105 4.15 24.12 -8.29
N THR A 106 4.50 24.68 -9.46
CA THR A 106 3.59 24.72 -10.63
C THR A 106 3.43 23.37 -11.33
N ASP A 107 4.26 22.37 -10.99
CA ASP A 107 4.13 21.01 -11.49
C ASP A 107 2.74 20.44 -11.18
N PRO A 108 1.92 20.03 -12.18
CA PRO A 108 0.59 19.48 -11.96
C PRO A 108 0.57 18.25 -11.05
N ARG A 109 1.69 17.51 -10.93
CA ARG A 109 1.84 16.37 -10.02
C ARG A 109 1.87 16.78 -8.55
N ARG A 110 2.09 18.07 -8.24
CA ARG A 110 2.06 18.66 -6.90
C ARG A 110 0.73 19.33 -6.55
N ASP A 111 -0.21 19.43 -7.50
CA ASP A 111 -1.53 20.03 -7.25
C ASP A 111 -2.39 19.08 -6.42
N THR A 112 -2.55 19.39 -5.13
CA THR A 112 -3.32 18.56 -4.18
C THR A 112 -4.82 18.52 -4.50
N ARG A 113 -5.34 19.41 -5.35
CA ARG A 113 -6.73 19.37 -5.84
C ARG A 113 -6.93 18.31 -6.92
N ASN A 114 -5.84 17.85 -7.55
CA ASN A 114 -5.88 16.75 -8.50
C ASN A 114 -5.88 15.42 -7.72
N PRO A 115 -6.91 14.56 -7.86
CA PRO A 115 -6.94 13.26 -7.17
C PRO A 115 -5.80 12.33 -7.59
N ASN A 116 -5.18 12.57 -8.75
CA ASN A 116 -4.06 11.79 -9.29
C ASN A 116 -2.68 12.39 -8.95
N HIS A 117 -2.59 13.34 -8.01
CA HIS A 117 -1.30 13.90 -7.61
C HIS A 117 -0.40 12.82 -7.00
N VAL A 118 0.88 12.84 -7.38
CA VAL A 118 1.90 11.88 -6.91
C VAL A 118 3.01 12.55 -6.10
N LEU A 119 3.05 13.88 -6.06
CA LEU A 119 3.98 14.70 -5.29
C LEU A 119 3.21 15.66 -4.38
N LYS A 120 3.85 16.13 -3.32
CA LYS A 120 3.33 17.23 -2.50
C LYS A 120 4.03 18.54 -2.85
N PRO A 121 3.38 19.70 -2.68
CA PRO A 121 4.06 20.98 -2.82
C PRO A 121 5.13 21.12 -1.73
N ILE A 122 6.14 21.94 -2.03
CA ILE A 122 7.10 22.43 -1.03
C ILE A 122 6.40 23.57 -0.30
N GLU A 123 6.05 23.37 0.96
CA GLU A 123 5.37 24.39 1.77
C GLU A 123 6.36 25.43 2.30
N PHE A 124 5.90 26.67 2.48
CA PHE A 124 6.64 27.71 3.19
C PHE A 124 6.26 27.65 4.67
N ASP A 125 7.15 27.11 5.49
CA ASP A 125 6.96 26.91 6.93
C ASP A 125 8.25 27.19 7.72
N GLU A 126 8.17 27.15 9.04
CA GLU A 126 9.32 27.41 9.92
C GLU A 126 10.48 26.42 9.68
N LEU A 127 10.18 25.16 9.33
CA LEU A 127 11.21 24.15 9.08
C LEU A 127 12.02 24.45 7.80
N LEU A 128 11.41 25.11 6.82
CA LEU A 128 12.09 25.57 5.60
C LEU A 128 13.08 26.68 5.96
N ASP A 129 12.60 27.69 6.69
CA ASP A 129 13.38 28.86 7.08
C ASP A 129 14.56 28.47 8.01
N GLU A 130 14.31 27.58 8.97
CA GLU A 130 15.34 27.03 9.85
C GLU A 130 16.43 26.31 9.04
N PHE A 131 16.05 25.46 8.08
CA PHE A 131 17.01 24.69 7.30
C PHE A 131 17.81 25.53 6.29
N LEU A 132 17.20 26.58 5.73
CA LEU A 132 17.94 27.56 4.92
C LEU A 132 18.94 28.33 5.79
N SER A 133 18.53 28.73 7.00
CA SER A 133 19.39 29.43 7.95
C SER A 133 20.58 28.58 8.39
N GLU A 134 20.40 27.26 8.61
CA GLU A 134 21.51 26.31 8.86
C GLU A 134 22.58 26.32 7.74
N GLN A 135 22.17 26.67 6.51
CA GLN A 135 23.04 26.77 5.33
C GLN A 135 23.57 28.20 5.08
N ASN A 136 23.24 29.17 5.95
CA ASN A 136 23.46 30.60 5.75
C ASN A 136 22.75 31.17 4.50
N LEU A 137 21.59 30.60 4.16
CA LEU A 137 20.73 31.03 3.05
C LEU A 137 19.41 31.61 3.59
N THR A 138 18.71 32.34 2.73
CA THR A 138 17.36 32.84 2.97
C THR A 138 16.50 32.65 1.73
N LEU A 139 15.19 32.81 1.85
CA LEU A 139 14.27 32.80 0.70
C LEU A 139 14.62 33.84 -0.38
N GLU A 140 15.30 34.93 -0.01
CA GLU A 140 15.75 35.99 -0.91
C GLU A 140 17.11 35.72 -1.56
N THR A 141 17.78 34.62 -1.20
CA THR A 141 19.05 34.24 -1.80
C THR A 141 18.84 33.80 -3.25
N VAL A 142 19.67 34.30 -4.17
CA VAL A 142 19.72 33.89 -5.57
C VAL A 142 20.83 32.86 -5.74
N PRO A 143 20.52 31.56 -5.93
CA PRO A 143 21.54 30.53 -6.13
C PRO A 143 22.21 30.69 -7.49
N LYS A 144 23.47 30.26 -7.60
CA LYS A 144 24.21 30.31 -8.86
C LYS A 144 23.55 29.39 -9.91
N PRO A 145 23.75 29.66 -11.22
CA PRO A 145 23.31 28.74 -12.26
C PRO A 145 23.78 27.30 -11.99
N GLU A 146 22.86 26.34 -12.10
CA GLU A 146 23.05 24.90 -11.84
C GLU A 146 23.36 24.53 -10.37
N GLU A 147 23.33 25.48 -9.44
CA GLU A 147 23.50 25.20 -8.02
C GLU A 147 22.27 24.50 -7.45
N LYS A 148 22.45 23.27 -6.97
CA LYS A 148 21.39 22.51 -6.30
C LYS A 148 21.34 22.91 -4.83
N VAL A 149 20.28 23.61 -4.44
CA VAL A 149 20.02 24.02 -3.07
C VAL A 149 18.93 23.15 -2.48
N PHE A 150 19.26 22.36 -1.45
CA PHE A 150 18.26 21.62 -0.69
C PHE A 150 17.48 22.59 0.20
N VAL A 151 16.16 22.49 0.13
CA VAL A 151 15.22 23.33 0.89
C VAL A 151 14.55 22.54 2.02
N ARG A 152 14.78 21.22 2.07
CA ARG A 152 14.37 20.35 3.18
C ARG A 152 15.52 19.45 3.62
N LYS A 153 15.62 19.24 4.93
CA LYS A 153 16.63 18.36 5.55
C LYS A 153 16.30 16.88 5.38
N VAL A 154 15.01 16.54 5.44
CA VAL A 154 14.52 15.16 5.42
C VAL A 154 14.06 14.80 4.01
N ALA A 155 14.42 13.59 3.56
CA ALA A 155 13.98 13.03 2.28
C ALA A 155 12.52 12.55 2.32
N SER A 156 11.59 13.46 2.64
CA SER A 156 10.16 13.14 2.75
C SER A 156 9.37 13.63 1.54
N MET A 157 8.62 12.71 0.91
CA MET A 157 7.65 13.04 -0.14
C MET A 157 6.56 13.98 0.38
N SER A 158 6.20 13.90 1.66
CA SER A 158 5.20 14.79 2.27
C SER A 158 5.65 16.24 2.36
N GLN A 159 6.97 16.49 2.31
CA GLN A 159 7.58 17.82 2.36
C GLN A 159 8.09 18.29 0.99
N GLY A 160 7.57 17.69 -0.09
CA GLY A 160 7.90 18.05 -1.46
C GLY A 160 9.18 17.43 -2.01
N GLY A 161 9.74 16.44 -1.32
CA GLY A 161 10.81 15.59 -1.86
C GLY A 161 10.38 14.82 -3.11
N ILE A 162 11.34 14.20 -3.77
CA ILE A 162 11.13 13.40 -4.99
C ILE A 162 11.81 12.03 -4.85
N THR A 163 11.47 11.11 -5.75
CA THR A 163 12.09 9.78 -5.83
C THR A 163 12.78 9.54 -7.16
N GLU A 164 13.86 8.76 -7.13
CA GLU A 164 14.60 8.27 -8.30
C GLU A 164 14.63 6.75 -8.31
N ASP A 165 14.44 6.12 -9.48
CA ASP A 165 14.50 4.67 -9.65
C ASP A 165 15.94 4.13 -9.52
N PHE A 166 16.09 3.13 -8.67
CA PHE A 166 17.33 2.38 -8.44
C PHE A 166 17.11 0.85 -8.51
N THR A 167 15.97 0.39 -9.00
CA THR A 167 15.56 -1.02 -8.97
C THR A 167 16.60 -1.95 -9.59
N GLU A 168 17.08 -1.66 -10.80
CA GLU A 168 18.10 -2.46 -11.49
C GLU A 168 19.51 -2.26 -10.94
N LYS A 169 19.72 -1.26 -10.08
CA LYS A 169 21.03 -0.95 -9.48
C LYS A 169 21.24 -1.66 -8.14
N VAL A 170 20.23 -2.31 -7.57
CA VAL A 170 20.34 -2.95 -6.26
C VAL A 170 21.27 -4.15 -6.33
N HIS A 171 22.25 -4.22 -5.42
CA HIS A 171 23.16 -5.34 -5.33
C HIS A 171 22.41 -6.66 -5.02
N PRO A 172 22.75 -7.79 -5.67
CA PRO A 172 22.07 -9.07 -5.46
C PRO A 172 22.02 -9.55 -4.00
N GLN A 173 23.04 -9.23 -3.20
CA GLN A 173 23.04 -9.55 -1.76
C GLN A 173 21.93 -8.82 -1.01
N ILE A 174 21.70 -7.53 -1.31
CA ILE A 174 20.64 -6.75 -0.66
C ILE A 174 19.29 -7.33 -1.05
N LYS A 175 19.10 -7.61 -2.35
CA LYS A 175 17.90 -8.27 -2.88
C LYS A 175 17.59 -9.58 -2.15
N TYR A 176 18.58 -10.47 -2.05
CA TYR A 176 18.42 -11.75 -1.33
C TYR A 176 18.04 -11.56 0.14
N ILE A 177 18.65 -10.60 0.84
CA ILE A 177 18.35 -10.33 2.25
C ILE A 177 16.92 -9.83 2.42
N VAL A 178 16.46 -8.86 1.62
CA VAL A 178 15.11 -8.30 1.77
C VAL A 178 14.02 -9.32 1.42
N GLU A 179 14.26 -10.15 0.39
CA GLU A 179 13.36 -11.25 0.03
C GLU A 179 13.31 -12.32 1.14
N SER A 180 14.47 -12.68 1.69
CA SER A 180 14.56 -13.61 2.83
C SER A 180 13.88 -13.06 4.09
N LEU A 181 14.01 -11.77 4.36
CA LEU A 181 13.33 -11.10 5.47
C LEU A 181 11.80 -11.14 5.28
N ALA A 182 11.30 -10.81 4.08
CA ALA A 182 9.87 -10.89 3.78
C ALA A 182 9.31 -12.30 3.98
N ALA A 183 10.03 -13.33 3.51
CA ALA A 183 9.66 -14.73 3.71
C ALA A 183 9.68 -15.12 5.20
N THR A 184 10.68 -14.68 5.95
CA THR A 184 10.84 -14.99 7.39
C THR A 184 9.67 -14.48 8.22
N ILE A 185 9.24 -13.25 7.97
CA ILE A 185 8.12 -12.64 8.71
C ILE A 185 6.75 -12.89 8.05
N LYS A 186 6.73 -13.64 6.94
CA LYS A 186 5.53 -13.93 6.15
C LYS A 186 4.79 -12.67 5.69
N ALA A 187 5.53 -11.63 5.33
CA ALA A 187 4.96 -10.40 4.81
C ALA A 187 4.70 -10.56 3.30
N PHE A 188 3.42 -10.48 2.90
CA PHE A 188 3.06 -10.48 1.49
C PHE A 188 3.56 -9.22 0.76
N VAL A 189 3.47 -8.06 1.43
CA VAL A 189 4.11 -6.81 1.02
C VAL A 189 5.01 -6.33 2.15
N LEU A 190 6.25 -5.99 1.81
CA LEU A 190 7.22 -5.45 2.75
C LEU A 190 7.92 -4.25 2.13
N GLY A 191 7.89 -3.11 2.82
CA GLY A 191 8.73 -1.97 2.51
C GLY A 191 9.92 -1.91 3.44
N VAL A 192 11.13 -1.89 2.90
CA VAL A 192 12.38 -1.85 3.66
C VAL A 192 13.09 -0.53 3.42
N ASP A 193 13.41 0.18 4.48
CA ASP A 193 14.16 1.44 4.42
C ASP A 193 15.64 1.13 4.63
N VAL A 194 16.49 1.59 3.71
CA VAL A 194 17.92 1.32 3.68
C VAL A 194 18.65 2.65 3.59
N ILE A 195 19.60 2.89 4.49
CA ILE A 195 20.55 3.98 4.31
C ILE A 195 21.89 3.37 3.93
N CYS A 196 22.42 3.74 2.77
CA CYS A 196 23.75 3.30 2.35
C CYS A 196 24.42 4.28 1.38
N GLN A 197 25.74 4.24 1.32
CA GLN A 197 26.52 5.07 0.40
C GLN A 197 26.27 4.67 -1.05
N ASP A 198 26.18 3.37 -1.32
CA ASP A 198 26.00 2.81 -2.65
C ASP A 198 25.19 1.51 -2.61
N ILE A 199 23.94 1.57 -3.08
CA ILE A 199 23.02 0.43 -3.10
C ILE A 199 23.44 -0.67 -4.10
N SER A 200 24.37 -0.36 -5.02
CA SER A 200 24.93 -1.33 -5.96
C SER A 200 26.06 -2.18 -5.37
N LYS A 201 26.42 -1.96 -4.10
CA LYS A 201 27.43 -2.72 -3.37
C LYS A 201 26.81 -3.58 -2.24
N PRO A 202 27.52 -4.62 -1.77
CA PRO A 202 27.16 -5.35 -0.55
C PRO A 202 26.86 -4.41 0.63
N LEU A 203 25.87 -4.76 1.46
CA LEU A 203 25.49 -3.94 2.63
C LEU A 203 26.33 -4.32 3.85
N THR A 204 27.60 -3.90 3.85
CA THR A 204 28.50 -3.99 5.00
C THR A 204 28.24 -2.84 5.97
N LEU A 205 28.74 -2.93 7.21
CA LEU A 205 28.63 -1.85 8.21
C LEU A 205 29.28 -0.53 7.73
N GLU A 206 30.22 -0.59 6.79
CA GLU A 206 30.84 0.58 6.17
C GLU A 206 29.96 1.19 5.07
N ASN A 207 29.25 0.35 4.31
CA ASN A 207 28.39 0.82 3.23
C ASN A 207 27.04 1.32 3.74
N GLY A 208 26.43 0.69 4.75
CA GLY A 208 25.14 1.11 5.26
C GLY A 208 24.43 0.08 6.13
N SER A 209 23.12 0.25 6.31
CA SER A 209 22.27 -0.67 7.07
C SER A 209 20.81 -0.59 6.65
N PHE A 210 20.07 -1.67 6.91
CA PHE A 210 18.62 -1.63 7.01
C PHE A 210 18.22 -0.80 8.24
N ILE A 211 17.25 0.09 8.08
CA ILE A 211 16.83 1.07 9.10
C ILE A 211 15.46 0.73 9.67
N GLU A 212 14.52 0.35 8.81
CA GLU A 212 13.14 0.05 9.19
C GLU A 212 12.51 -0.95 8.20
N MET A 213 11.56 -1.72 8.70
CA MET A 213 10.76 -2.66 7.94
C MET A 213 9.28 -2.39 8.20
N ASN A 214 8.52 -2.16 7.15
CA ASN A 214 7.12 -1.77 7.18
C ASN A 214 6.27 -2.82 6.46
N THR A 215 5.37 -3.52 7.17
CA THR A 215 4.48 -4.56 6.61
C THR A 215 3.22 -4.01 5.94
N MET A 216 2.99 -2.69 6.04
CA MET A 216 1.94 -1.97 5.32
C MET A 216 2.55 -0.73 4.66
N PRO A 217 3.46 -0.89 3.69
CA PRO A 217 4.11 0.23 3.06
C PRO A 217 3.17 0.93 2.06
N GLU A 218 3.40 2.23 1.85
CA GLU A 218 2.81 2.96 0.74
C GLU A 218 3.43 2.50 -0.59
N ALA A 219 2.81 1.53 -1.26
CA ALA A 219 3.34 0.95 -2.50
C ALA A 219 3.32 1.94 -3.69
N TYR A 220 2.27 2.78 -3.79
CA TYR A 220 2.07 3.70 -4.92
C TYR A 220 3.20 4.73 -5.06
N LEU A 221 3.74 5.25 -3.95
CA LEU A 221 4.83 6.23 -3.96
C LEU A 221 6.11 5.71 -4.61
N ASN A 222 6.33 4.39 -4.55
CA ASN A 222 7.49 3.74 -5.14
C ASN A 222 7.27 3.42 -6.62
N SER A 223 6.02 3.29 -7.06
CA SER A 223 5.67 2.84 -8.42
C SER A 223 5.90 3.93 -9.47
N PHE A 224 5.87 5.20 -9.07
CA PHE A 224 5.99 6.35 -9.97
C PHE A 224 7.10 7.32 -9.54
N PRO A 225 8.38 6.91 -9.60
CA PRO A 225 9.48 7.82 -9.32
C PRO A 225 9.49 8.99 -10.31
N VAL A 226 9.99 10.13 -9.83
CA VAL A 226 10.11 11.36 -10.63
C VAL A 226 11.22 11.22 -11.67
N ILE A 227 12.29 10.51 -11.31
CA ILE A 227 13.47 10.28 -12.16
C ILE A 227 13.62 8.77 -12.39
N GLY A 228 13.77 8.35 -13.63
CA GLY A 228 13.97 6.94 -14.00
C GLY A 228 12.70 6.21 -14.44
N LYS A 229 12.72 4.88 -14.38
CA LYS A 229 11.61 4.04 -14.88
C LYS A 229 10.46 3.99 -13.87
N GLN A 230 9.24 4.01 -14.40
CA GLN A 230 8.01 3.80 -13.63
C GLN A 230 7.51 2.36 -13.77
N TYR A 231 6.75 1.89 -12.78
CA TYR A 231 6.28 0.52 -12.65
C TYR A 231 4.75 0.49 -12.36
N PRO A 232 3.90 0.92 -13.32
CA PRO A 232 2.44 0.87 -13.16
C PRO A 232 1.89 -0.54 -12.92
N GLU A 233 2.60 -1.57 -13.38
CA GLU A 233 2.25 -2.99 -13.25
C GLU A 233 2.23 -3.52 -11.81
N ILE A 234 2.75 -2.76 -10.83
CA ILE A 234 2.79 -3.16 -9.41
C ILE A 234 1.41 -3.45 -8.85
N GLY A 235 0.38 -2.72 -9.30
CA GLY A 235 -1.00 -3.00 -8.91
C GLY A 235 -1.44 -4.39 -9.34
N GLU A 236 -1.11 -4.79 -10.57
CA GLU A 236 -1.41 -6.12 -11.11
C GLU A 236 -0.63 -7.20 -10.36
N ILE A 237 0.67 -6.99 -10.11
CA ILE A 237 1.51 -7.94 -9.35
C ILE A 237 0.94 -8.21 -7.95
N ILE A 238 0.47 -7.17 -7.25
CA ILE A 238 -0.16 -7.31 -5.94
C ILE A 238 -1.45 -8.13 -6.04
N ILE A 239 -2.31 -7.82 -7.01
CA ILE A 239 -3.58 -8.53 -7.19
C ILE A 239 -3.34 -9.99 -7.59
N ASP A 240 -2.47 -10.24 -8.56
CA ASP A 240 -2.14 -11.59 -9.00
C ASP A 240 -1.51 -12.42 -7.88
N GLY A 241 -0.60 -11.83 -7.09
CA GLY A 241 -0.03 -12.47 -5.91
C GLY A 241 -1.08 -12.82 -4.85
N LEU A 242 -2.04 -11.92 -4.58
CA LEU A 242 -3.14 -12.18 -3.64
C LEU A 242 -4.12 -13.24 -4.14
N MET A 243 -4.29 -13.37 -5.46
CA MET A 243 -5.20 -14.32 -6.11
C MET A 243 -4.54 -15.66 -6.42
N LYS A 244 -3.21 -15.75 -6.34
CA LYS A 244 -2.43 -16.96 -6.62
C LYS A 244 -2.91 -18.15 -5.79
N GLY A 245 -3.26 -19.23 -6.47
CA GLY A 245 -3.77 -20.46 -5.85
C GLY A 245 -5.18 -20.36 -5.28
N LYS A 246 -5.85 -19.20 -5.40
CA LYS A 246 -7.26 -19.06 -5.05
C LYS A 246 -8.11 -19.41 -6.26
N THR A 247 -9.15 -20.20 -6.04
CA THR A 247 -10.18 -20.40 -7.05
C THR A 247 -11.12 -19.20 -6.98
N PRO A 248 -11.41 -18.51 -8.09
CA PRO A 248 -12.42 -17.46 -8.10
C PRO A 248 -13.76 -18.00 -7.57
N THR A 249 -14.47 -17.19 -6.80
CA THR A 249 -15.80 -17.54 -6.29
C THR A 249 -16.69 -17.94 -7.46
N GLN A 250 -17.22 -19.17 -7.41
CA GLN A 250 -18.14 -19.70 -8.40
C GLN A 250 -19.48 -18.99 -8.28
N LYS A 251 -19.98 -18.43 -9.38
CA LYS A 251 -21.25 -17.72 -9.45
C LYS A 251 -22.25 -18.60 -10.16
N VAL A 252 -23.24 -19.07 -9.42
CA VAL A 252 -24.28 -19.97 -9.93
C VAL A 252 -25.62 -19.26 -9.88
N VAL A 253 -26.40 -19.40 -10.95
CA VAL A 253 -27.77 -18.92 -11.01
C VAL A 253 -28.69 -20.10 -11.28
N PHE A 254 -29.76 -20.23 -10.52
CA PHE A 254 -30.82 -21.20 -10.74
C PHE A 254 -32.14 -20.47 -11.00
N ILE A 255 -32.84 -20.85 -12.07
CA ILE A 255 -34.13 -20.27 -12.48
C ILE A 255 -35.15 -21.38 -12.63
N GLY A 256 -36.11 -21.47 -11.72
CA GLY A 256 -37.17 -22.45 -11.77
C GLY A 256 -37.73 -22.75 -10.39
N GLU A 257 -38.66 -23.70 -10.31
CA GLU A 257 -39.16 -24.18 -9.03
C GLU A 257 -38.22 -25.25 -8.46
N TYR A 258 -37.87 -25.12 -7.18
CA TYR A 258 -37.02 -26.08 -6.49
C TYR A 258 -37.43 -26.26 -5.04
N GLU A 259 -37.64 -27.51 -4.65
CA GLU A 259 -38.16 -27.89 -3.32
C GLU A 259 -37.07 -28.37 -2.35
N LYS A 260 -35.86 -28.66 -2.85
CA LYS A 260 -34.72 -29.18 -2.05
C LYS A 260 -33.75 -28.04 -1.65
N PRO A 261 -32.80 -28.28 -0.73
CA PRO A 261 -31.71 -27.33 -0.45
C PRO A 261 -30.72 -27.16 -1.62
N PHE A 262 -30.17 -25.96 -1.83
CA PHE A 262 -29.20 -25.69 -2.91
C PHE A 262 -28.01 -26.62 -3.01
N PRO A 263 -27.37 -27.06 -1.90
CA PRO A 263 -26.24 -27.96 -1.99
C PRO A 263 -26.56 -29.26 -2.72
N GLU A 264 -27.77 -29.80 -2.55
CA GLU A 264 -28.20 -31.05 -3.21
C GLU A 264 -28.37 -30.87 -4.72
N LEU A 265 -28.97 -29.75 -5.15
CA LEU A 265 -29.14 -29.44 -6.57
C LEU A 265 -27.80 -29.45 -7.30
N LEU A 266 -26.83 -28.79 -6.69
CA LEU A 266 -25.57 -28.49 -7.32
C LEU A 266 -24.68 -29.73 -7.38
N LEU A 267 -24.78 -30.60 -6.36
CA LEU A 267 -24.20 -31.94 -6.41
C LEU A 267 -24.82 -32.81 -7.52
N GLU A 268 -26.16 -32.83 -7.64
CA GLU A 268 -26.86 -33.58 -8.70
C GLU A 268 -26.44 -33.10 -10.11
N MET A 269 -26.11 -31.82 -10.25
CA MET A 269 -25.70 -31.21 -11.51
C MET A 269 -24.19 -31.29 -11.81
N GLY A 270 -23.43 -32.00 -10.97
CA GLY A 270 -22.00 -32.20 -11.15
C GLY A 270 -21.15 -30.98 -10.84
N VAL A 271 -21.70 -30.02 -10.08
CA VAL A 271 -20.93 -28.90 -9.52
C VAL A 271 -20.32 -29.37 -8.22
N ASN A 272 -18.99 -29.55 -8.22
CA ASN A 272 -18.27 -29.87 -7.00
C ASN A 272 -18.26 -28.63 -6.11
N LEU A 273 -19.09 -28.64 -5.07
CA LEU A 273 -19.24 -27.51 -4.16
C LEU A 273 -18.65 -27.81 -2.79
N ASP A 274 -17.90 -26.82 -2.29
CA ASP A 274 -17.55 -26.73 -0.89
C ASP A 274 -18.74 -26.15 -0.13
N VAL A 275 -19.57 -27.02 0.46
CA VAL A 275 -20.79 -26.63 1.19
C VAL A 275 -20.47 -25.66 2.33
N GLU A 276 -19.33 -25.84 3.00
CA GLU A 276 -18.82 -24.98 4.08
C GLU A 276 -18.37 -23.59 3.59
N LYS A 277 -18.40 -23.32 2.29
CA LYS A 277 -18.09 -22.00 1.71
C LYS A 277 -19.11 -21.57 0.66
N THR A 278 -20.33 -22.11 0.76
CA THR A 278 -21.43 -21.76 -0.13
C THR A 278 -22.37 -20.80 0.56
N GLY A 279 -22.64 -19.66 -0.08
CA GLY A 279 -23.72 -18.77 0.28
C GLY A 279 -24.75 -18.72 -0.83
N GLY A 280 -25.99 -18.40 -0.51
CA GLY A 280 -27.02 -18.28 -1.54
C GLY A 280 -28.20 -17.44 -1.12
N LEU A 281 -29.00 -17.07 -2.12
CA LEU A 281 -30.27 -16.38 -1.96
C LEU A 281 -31.38 -17.30 -2.45
N SER A 282 -32.35 -17.62 -1.60
CA SER A 282 -33.59 -18.33 -1.96
C SER A 282 -34.78 -17.61 -1.37
N ALA A 283 -35.83 -17.38 -2.16
CA ALA A 283 -37.11 -16.91 -1.63
C ALA A 283 -37.02 -15.67 -0.68
N GLY A 284 -36.05 -14.78 -0.93
CA GLY A 284 -35.81 -13.58 -0.11
C GLY A 284 -34.92 -13.78 1.13
N ALA A 285 -34.51 -15.01 1.40
CA ALA A 285 -33.62 -15.38 2.50
C ALA A 285 -32.19 -15.65 2.03
N ILE A 286 -31.22 -15.15 2.80
CA ILE A 286 -29.79 -15.40 2.64
C ILE A 286 -29.42 -16.64 3.43
N PHE A 287 -28.78 -17.58 2.78
CA PHE A 287 -28.23 -18.79 3.38
C PHE A 287 -26.70 -18.74 3.34
N ILE A 288 -26.03 -19.14 4.42
CA ILE A 288 -24.58 -19.36 4.46
C ILE A 288 -24.35 -20.71 5.10
N GLU A 289 -23.62 -21.60 4.42
CA GLU A 289 -23.35 -22.97 4.90
C GLU A 289 -24.63 -23.78 5.20
N GLY A 290 -25.74 -23.43 4.52
CA GLY A 290 -27.05 -24.06 4.68
C GLY A 290 -27.94 -23.42 5.76
N GLU A 291 -27.40 -22.53 6.59
CA GLU A 291 -28.15 -21.84 7.64
C GLU A 291 -28.75 -20.53 7.12
N GLU A 292 -30.02 -20.25 7.48
CA GLU A 292 -30.67 -18.97 7.20
C GLU A 292 -30.05 -17.89 8.09
N ILE A 293 -29.46 -16.86 7.47
CA ILE A 293 -28.77 -15.77 8.16
C ILE A 293 -29.66 -14.53 8.27
N GLU A 294 -30.45 -14.25 7.24
CA GLU A 294 -31.27 -13.04 7.14
C GLU A 294 -32.39 -13.24 6.11
N ASN A 295 -33.55 -12.62 6.32
CA ASN A 295 -34.71 -12.75 5.45
C ASN A 295 -35.51 -11.43 5.37
N GLY A 296 -35.94 -11.07 4.16
CA GLY A 296 -36.78 -9.90 3.92
C GLY A 296 -36.02 -8.65 3.50
N LEU A 297 -34.72 -8.77 3.17
CA LEU A 297 -33.99 -7.71 2.48
C LEU A 297 -34.49 -7.53 1.04
N GLU A 298 -34.34 -6.31 0.51
CA GLU A 298 -34.45 -6.10 -0.92
C GLU A 298 -33.42 -6.98 -1.65
N THR A 299 -33.84 -7.68 -2.71
CA THR A 299 -33.01 -8.65 -3.44
C THR A 299 -31.62 -8.13 -3.80
N TRP A 300 -31.52 -6.87 -4.24
CA TRP A 300 -30.22 -6.28 -4.62
C TRP A 300 -29.25 -6.15 -3.43
N LYS A 301 -29.75 -5.81 -2.23
CA LYS A 301 -28.95 -5.73 -0.99
C LYS A 301 -28.49 -7.12 -0.56
N ALA A 302 -29.38 -8.12 -0.67
CA ALA A 302 -29.03 -9.50 -0.35
C ALA A 302 -27.94 -10.03 -1.28
N VAL A 303 -28.08 -9.83 -2.59
CA VAL A 303 -27.07 -10.19 -3.58
C VAL A 303 -25.74 -9.46 -3.33
N GLU A 304 -25.77 -8.16 -3.00
CA GLU A 304 -24.57 -7.39 -2.69
C GLU A 304 -23.86 -7.91 -1.44
N SER A 305 -24.59 -8.22 -0.37
CA SER A 305 -23.98 -8.81 0.84
C SER A 305 -23.29 -10.14 0.59
N LEU A 306 -23.87 -11.00 -0.26
CA LEU A 306 -23.25 -12.27 -0.67
C LEU A 306 -21.96 -12.03 -1.45
N LYS A 307 -21.95 -11.06 -2.39
CA LYS A 307 -20.75 -10.72 -3.17
C LYS A 307 -19.61 -10.14 -2.33
N LEU A 308 -19.94 -9.41 -1.26
CA LEU A 308 -18.96 -8.83 -0.36
C LEU A 308 -18.39 -9.84 0.65
N ASN A 309 -18.99 -11.03 0.76
CA ASN A 309 -18.52 -12.06 1.67
C ASN A 309 -17.32 -12.82 1.09
N GLY A 310 -16.12 -12.45 1.54
CA GLY A 310 -14.85 -13.04 1.09
C GLY A 310 -14.58 -14.48 1.55
N LEU A 311 -15.45 -15.07 2.39
CA LEU A 311 -15.33 -16.49 2.78
C LEU A 311 -15.95 -17.43 1.73
N LEU A 312 -16.85 -16.91 0.88
CA LEU A 312 -17.61 -17.74 -0.05
C LEU A 312 -16.77 -18.15 -1.25
N SER A 313 -16.62 -19.46 -1.45
CA SER A 313 -16.07 -20.06 -2.67
C SER A 313 -17.15 -20.24 -3.74
N THR A 314 -18.44 -20.24 -3.34
CA THR A 314 -19.59 -20.32 -4.24
C THR A 314 -20.71 -19.42 -3.77
N ILE A 315 -21.34 -18.71 -4.71
CA ILE A 315 -22.57 -17.95 -4.49
C ILE A 315 -23.65 -18.49 -5.42
N VAL A 316 -24.81 -18.84 -4.86
CA VAL A 316 -25.97 -19.38 -5.58
C VAL A 316 -27.12 -18.39 -5.50
N LEU A 317 -27.57 -17.87 -6.64
CA LEU A 317 -28.77 -17.04 -6.71
C LEU A 317 -29.91 -17.84 -7.31
N HIS A 318 -30.98 -18.01 -6.55
CA HIS A 318 -32.21 -18.66 -7.01
C HIS A 318 -33.28 -17.64 -7.29
N TYR A 319 -33.82 -17.73 -8.49
CA TYR A 319 -35.01 -17.02 -8.93
C TYR A 319 -36.08 -18.03 -9.26
N ARG A 320 -37.32 -17.75 -8.84
CA ARG A 320 -38.44 -18.67 -9.08
C ARG A 320 -38.73 -18.83 -10.56
N ASP A 321 -38.66 -17.72 -11.30
CA ASP A 321 -38.99 -17.68 -12.72
C ASP A 321 -38.25 -16.53 -13.45
N LEU A 322 -38.38 -16.51 -14.77
CA LEU A 322 -37.82 -15.44 -15.60
C LEU A 322 -38.48 -14.07 -15.39
N LYS A 323 -39.66 -13.98 -14.76
CA LYS A 323 -40.30 -12.68 -14.46
C LYS A 323 -39.59 -12.00 -13.30
N GLU A 324 -39.19 -12.76 -12.29
CA GLU A 324 -38.35 -12.28 -11.20
C GLU A 324 -37.01 -11.78 -11.74
N VAL A 325 -36.34 -12.58 -12.57
CA VAL A 325 -35.08 -12.17 -13.23
C VAL A 325 -35.25 -10.88 -14.03
N LYS A 326 -36.36 -10.69 -14.74
CA LYS A 326 -36.63 -9.43 -15.47
C LYS A 326 -36.77 -8.21 -14.55
N LYS A 327 -37.16 -8.39 -13.30
CA LYS A 327 -37.33 -7.32 -12.31
C LYS A 327 -36.01 -6.94 -11.62
N VAL A 328 -35.19 -7.94 -11.26
CA VAL A 328 -34.00 -7.72 -10.39
C VAL A 328 -32.67 -8.03 -11.08
N GLY A 329 -32.71 -8.58 -12.28
CA GLY A 329 -31.54 -9.07 -13.01
C GLY A 329 -31.04 -10.43 -12.53
N LEU A 330 -30.05 -10.97 -13.22
CA LEU A 330 -29.39 -12.25 -12.87
C LEU A 330 -28.40 -12.13 -11.69
N GLY A 331 -28.20 -10.92 -11.18
CA GLY A 331 -27.35 -10.65 -10.03
C GLY A 331 -25.85 -10.65 -10.29
N PHE A 332 -25.32 -11.14 -11.42
CA PHE A 332 -23.88 -11.13 -11.73
C PHE A 332 -23.57 -10.62 -13.15
N ASP A 333 -22.40 -9.99 -13.32
CA ASP A 333 -21.89 -9.60 -14.65
C ASP A 333 -21.40 -10.81 -15.46
N ARG A 334 -20.91 -11.85 -14.76
CA ARG A 334 -20.49 -13.13 -15.34
C ARG A 334 -20.94 -14.27 -14.43
N ILE A 335 -21.46 -15.33 -15.04
CA ILE A 335 -22.04 -16.50 -14.37
C ILE A 335 -21.24 -17.73 -14.82
N ASN A 336 -20.77 -18.54 -13.86
CA ASN A 336 -20.06 -19.78 -14.15
C ASN A 336 -21.03 -20.85 -14.66
N LEU A 337 -22.16 -21.01 -13.97
CA LEU A 337 -23.21 -21.96 -14.30
C LEU A 337 -24.58 -21.30 -14.15
N LEU A 338 -25.38 -21.37 -15.20
CA LEU A 338 -26.81 -21.08 -15.14
C LEU A 338 -27.58 -22.38 -15.32
N VAL A 339 -28.49 -22.63 -14.39
CA VAL A 339 -29.42 -23.75 -14.42
C VAL A 339 -30.81 -23.18 -14.62
N THR A 340 -31.58 -23.75 -15.54
CA THR A 340 -32.93 -23.27 -15.76
C THR A 340 -33.91 -24.35 -16.21
N GLN A 341 -35.14 -24.27 -15.72
CA GLN A 341 -36.29 -25.02 -16.24
C GLN A 341 -37.01 -24.28 -17.37
N GLU A 342 -36.60 -23.04 -17.68
CA GLU A 342 -37.21 -22.18 -18.69
C GLU A 342 -36.20 -21.86 -19.82
N SER A 343 -36.57 -22.14 -21.07
CA SER A 343 -35.77 -21.70 -22.22
C SER A 343 -36.11 -20.25 -22.60
N HIS A 344 -35.10 -19.40 -22.81
CA HIS A 344 -35.32 -18.04 -23.32
C HIS A 344 -34.12 -17.53 -24.11
N GLU A 345 -34.38 -16.96 -25.30
CA GLU A 345 -33.38 -16.43 -26.25
C GLU A 345 -32.39 -15.42 -25.64
N MET A 346 -32.76 -14.77 -24.53
CA MET A 346 -31.93 -13.81 -23.83
C MET A 346 -30.75 -14.48 -23.13
N LEU A 347 -30.98 -15.68 -22.56
CA LEU A 347 -29.94 -16.47 -21.90
C LEU A 347 -28.92 -16.98 -22.93
N ASP A 348 -29.41 -17.43 -24.09
CA ASP A 348 -28.55 -17.86 -25.21
C ASP A 348 -27.65 -16.72 -25.70
N LYS A 349 -28.21 -15.52 -25.87
CA LYS A 349 -27.43 -14.31 -26.23
C LYS A 349 -26.36 -13.95 -25.20
N PHE A 350 -26.60 -14.20 -23.92
CA PHE A 350 -25.60 -13.97 -22.88
C PHE A 350 -24.50 -15.04 -22.87
N ALA A 351 -24.85 -16.29 -23.17
CA ALA A 351 -23.87 -17.35 -23.39
C ALA A 351 -23.00 -17.07 -24.63
N GLU A 352 -23.59 -16.66 -25.75
CA GLU A 352 -22.86 -16.27 -26.98
C GLU A 352 -21.87 -15.13 -26.74
N LYS A 353 -22.19 -14.20 -25.83
CA LYS A 353 -21.30 -13.11 -25.41
C LYS A 353 -20.23 -13.53 -24.38
N GLY A 354 -20.21 -14.80 -23.95
CA GLY A 354 -19.30 -15.30 -22.93
C GLY A 354 -19.56 -14.75 -21.52
N LEU A 355 -20.79 -14.28 -21.25
CA LEU A 355 -21.21 -13.82 -19.93
C LEU A 355 -21.72 -14.99 -19.07
N ILE A 356 -22.19 -16.07 -19.69
CA ILE A 356 -22.56 -17.31 -19.03
C ILE A 356 -21.65 -18.43 -19.53
N GLY A 357 -20.90 -19.06 -18.63
CA GLY A 357 -19.93 -20.10 -18.98
C GLY A 357 -20.59 -21.41 -19.41
N LYS A 358 -21.64 -21.83 -18.71
CA LYS A 358 -22.41 -23.05 -19.02
C LYS A 358 -23.89 -22.83 -18.69
N ILE A 359 -24.77 -23.26 -19.60
CA ILE A 359 -26.22 -23.35 -19.35
C ILE A 359 -26.58 -24.83 -19.26
N VAL A 360 -27.37 -25.19 -18.24
CA VAL A 360 -27.96 -26.52 -18.11
C VAL A 360 -29.47 -26.36 -18.00
N SER A 361 -30.19 -26.96 -18.94
CA SER A 361 -31.64 -27.06 -18.89
C SER A 361 -32.04 -28.35 -18.16
N VAL A 362 -32.90 -28.23 -17.16
CA VAL A 362 -33.39 -29.36 -16.32
C VAL A 362 -34.88 -29.53 -16.38
#